data_AF-A0A6P0TFE4-F1
#
_entry.id   AF-A0A6P0TFE4-F1
#
_cell.length_a   1.000
_cell.length_b   1.000
_cell.length_c   1.000
_cell.angle_alpha   90.00
_cell.angle_beta   90.00
_cell.angle_gamma   90.00
#
_symmetry.space_group_name_H-M   'P 1'
#
loop_
_entity.id
_entity.type
_entity.pdbx_description
1 polymer ?
#
loop_
_entity_poly.entity_id
_entity_poly.type
_entity_poly.pdbx_seq_one_letter_code
_entity_poly.pdbx_strand_id
1 'polypeptide(L)'
;MSVSIPGKSYKATGITLKSSPMGESDRLLTILTKEHGVVRVVTPGCRKPKSSLRAISSAFVMGELLIIKGRNLDKLVQADCRGSFPALSRDLGKLTAAQYLAELVLSQALSQQPQEELFTRFQQHLAELSQRPPHQTLPYLVYSIFTLLVSAGVAPQLQHCGLSRKPLIPDLTNAEQQVEFDIVAGQAMQSPQANVNPTVNPAPANPSSSPAPMSVSEPPGIYGANRANSVNPANSANPALRSHLTRGTQFPQPILLTSLQLWVLQQLAHLSGAMLDSTQDNTPNNAALLWFSLDDLLDAHLISLEYLQEHVMGAIAPQVSPEPPYSAISSESSENDRANETDETDDASVSDNFADEIFPLNRNLWLALERLLRQYCHYHFDQPIRSAALIETCFPETMD
;
A
#
# COMPACT_ATOMS: atom_id res chain seq x y z
N MET A 1 -10.02 46.44 -25.66
CA MET A 1 -10.94 45.70 -24.77
C MET A 1 -11.24 44.36 -25.42
N SER A 2 -10.63 43.28 -24.92
CA SER A 2 -10.87 41.92 -25.44
C SER A 2 -12.21 41.42 -24.91
N VAL A 3 -13.18 41.25 -25.82
CA VAL A 3 -14.50 40.70 -25.51
C VAL A 3 -14.34 39.24 -25.10
N SER A 4 -14.48 38.95 -23.81
CA SER A 4 -14.55 37.59 -23.28
C SER A 4 -15.95 37.04 -23.51
N ILE A 5 -16.08 36.10 -24.44
CA ILE A 5 -17.27 35.26 -24.60
C ILE A 5 -17.53 34.58 -23.24
N PRO A 6 -18.74 34.60 -22.66
CA PRO A 6 -19.02 33.92 -21.41
C PRO A 6 -18.91 32.41 -21.64
N GLY A 7 -17.76 31.85 -21.27
CA GLY A 7 -17.57 30.40 -21.24
C GLY A 7 -18.53 29.78 -20.22
N LYS A 8 -19.01 28.57 -20.49
CA LYS A 8 -19.83 27.80 -19.56
C LYS A 8 -19.09 27.70 -18.21
N SER A 9 -19.66 28.23 -17.14
CA SER A 9 -19.11 28.10 -15.79
C SER A 9 -19.65 26.85 -15.11
N TYR A 10 -18.86 26.26 -14.23
CA TYR A 10 -19.28 25.16 -13.36
C TYR A 10 -18.75 25.36 -11.94
N LYS A 11 -19.41 24.71 -10.98
CA LYS A 11 -19.02 24.71 -9.57
C LYS A 11 -18.37 23.37 -9.23
N ALA A 12 -17.44 23.39 -8.28
CA ALA A 12 -16.82 22.18 -7.78
C ALA A 12 -16.30 22.37 -6.35
N THR A 13 -16.45 21.37 -5.50
CA THR A 13 -15.70 21.30 -4.24
C THR A 13 -14.35 20.65 -4.52
N GLY A 14 -13.25 21.31 -4.15
CA GLY A 14 -11.91 20.86 -4.55
C GLY A 14 -10.80 21.06 -3.52
N ILE A 15 -9.77 20.21 -3.57
CA ILE A 15 -8.51 20.32 -2.81
C ILE A 15 -7.35 20.54 -3.78
N THR A 16 -6.53 21.56 -3.53
CA THR A 16 -5.33 21.84 -4.33
C THR A 16 -4.23 20.80 -4.09
N LEU A 17 -3.92 19.99 -5.11
CA LEU A 17 -2.86 18.97 -5.08
C LEU A 17 -1.50 19.53 -5.48
N LYS A 18 -1.47 20.40 -6.49
CA LYS A 18 -0.24 20.96 -7.05
C LYS A 18 -0.44 22.42 -7.44
N SER A 19 0.58 23.23 -7.19
CA SER A 19 0.62 24.64 -7.50
C SER A 19 1.93 24.97 -8.20
N SER A 20 1.85 25.58 -9.38
CA SER A 20 3.04 25.96 -10.16
C SER A 20 2.90 27.40 -10.67
N PRO A 21 4.00 28.19 -10.68
CA PRO A 21 3.94 29.55 -11.20
C PRO A 21 3.58 29.55 -12.69
N MET A 22 2.76 30.51 -13.10
CA MET A 22 2.43 30.75 -14.49
C MET A 22 2.50 32.26 -14.75
N GLY A 23 3.55 32.72 -15.45
CA GLY A 23 3.84 34.14 -15.56
C GLY A 23 4.15 34.80 -14.20
N GLU A 24 3.97 36.12 -14.13
CA GLU A 24 4.40 36.91 -12.97
C GLU A 24 3.44 36.81 -11.78
N SER A 25 2.13 36.97 -12.02
CA SER A 25 1.14 37.04 -10.94
C SER A 25 0.26 35.81 -10.79
N ASP A 26 0.36 34.85 -11.70
CA ASP A 26 -0.61 33.77 -11.83
C ASP A 26 0.02 32.44 -11.44
N ARG A 27 -0.84 31.44 -11.23
CA ARG A 27 -0.46 30.06 -10.97
C ARG A 27 -1.33 29.14 -11.81
N LEU A 28 -0.77 27.99 -12.15
CA LEU A 28 -1.51 26.85 -12.63
C LEU A 28 -1.70 25.89 -11.45
N LEU A 29 -2.96 25.63 -11.10
CA LEU A 29 -3.33 24.67 -10.06
C LEU A 29 -3.81 23.36 -10.69
N THR A 30 -3.47 22.26 -10.02
CA THR A 30 -4.10 20.95 -10.24
C THR A 30 -4.91 20.64 -8.99
N ILE A 31 -6.21 20.45 -9.16
CA ILE A 31 -7.19 20.35 -8.08
C ILE A 31 -7.92 19.03 -8.23
N LEU A 32 -7.96 18.22 -7.17
CA LEU A 32 -8.89 17.10 -7.09
C LEU A 32 -10.25 17.64 -6.69
N THR A 33 -11.27 17.37 -7.49
CA THR A 33 -12.65 17.81 -7.25
C THR A 33 -13.57 16.62 -7.07
N LYS A 34 -14.60 16.81 -6.25
CA LYS A 34 -15.61 15.79 -5.98
C LYS A 34 -16.42 15.45 -7.23
N GLU A 35 -16.79 16.46 -8.01
CA GLU A 35 -17.75 16.36 -9.12
C GLU A 35 -17.11 16.13 -10.49
N HIS A 36 -15.85 16.54 -10.66
CA HIS A 36 -15.19 16.53 -11.96
C HIS A 36 -13.82 15.84 -11.96
N GLY A 37 -13.46 15.19 -10.84
CA GLY A 37 -12.19 14.50 -10.69
C GLY A 37 -11.04 15.49 -10.75
N VAL A 38 -9.95 15.15 -11.44
CA VAL A 38 -8.82 16.08 -11.56
C VAL A 38 -9.08 17.17 -12.60
N VAL A 39 -8.94 18.44 -12.17
CA VAL A 39 -9.05 19.62 -13.03
C VAL A 39 -7.78 20.47 -12.95
N ARG A 40 -7.39 21.05 -14.08
CA ARG A 40 -6.27 21.99 -14.17
C ARG A 40 -6.79 23.38 -14.50
N VAL A 41 -6.50 24.33 -13.63
CA VAL A 41 -7.03 25.70 -13.73
C VAL A 41 -5.92 26.73 -13.65
N VAL A 42 -6.03 27.78 -14.47
CA VAL A 42 -5.31 29.03 -14.25
C VAL A 42 -5.98 29.78 -13.11
N THR A 43 -5.17 30.34 -12.22
CA THR A 43 -5.61 31.26 -11.16
C THR A 43 -4.97 32.63 -11.36
N PRO A 44 -5.59 33.52 -12.17
CA PRO A 44 -5.00 34.81 -12.48
C PRO A 44 -4.88 35.72 -11.27
N GLY A 45 -3.73 36.38 -11.13
CA GLY A 45 -3.47 37.34 -10.08
C GLY A 45 -3.43 36.75 -8.66
N CYS A 46 -3.41 35.43 -8.48
CA CYS A 46 -3.38 34.79 -7.16
C CYS A 46 -2.16 35.18 -6.30
N ARG A 47 -1.04 35.58 -6.92
CA ARG A 47 0.17 36.03 -6.22
C ARG A 47 0.10 37.49 -5.76
N LYS A 48 -0.90 38.25 -6.19
CA LYS A 48 -1.07 39.65 -5.76
C LYS A 48 -1.45 39.68 -4.28
N PRO A 49 -0.91 40.62 -3.47
CA PRO A 49 -1.13 40.64 -2.02
C PRO A 49 -2.61 40.66 -1.59
N LYS A 50 -3.49 41.32 -2.36
CA LYS A 50 -4.93 41.46 -2.07
C LYS A 50 -5.82 40.46 -2.83
N SER A 51 -5.25 39.39 -3.39
CA SER A 51 -6.01 38.43 -4.19
C SER A 51 -6.83 37.49 -3.32
N SER A 52 -8.12 37.37 -3.60
CA SER A 52 -9.00 36.38 -2.97
C SER A 52 -8.60 34.95 -3.31
N LEU A 53 -7.97 34.72 -4.47
CA LEU A 53 -7.51 33.41 -4.93
C LEU A 53 -6.16 33.00 -4.32
N ARG A 54 -5.55 33.82 -3.47
CA ARG A 54 -4.24 33.52 -2.87
C ARG A 54 -4.31 32.29 -1.98
N ALA A 55 -5.35 32.18 -1.15
CA ALA A 55 -5.50 31.10 -0.17
C ALA A 55 -5.62 29.73 -0.85
N ILE A 56 -6.56 29.57 -1.79
CA ILE A 56 -6.76 28.32 -2.52
C ILE A 56 -5.53 27.90 -3.35
N SER A 57 -4.64 28.84 -3.70
CA SER A 57 -3.42 28.55 -4.46
C SER A 57 -2.29 27.89 -3.65
N SER A 58 -2.48 27.75 -2.33
CA SER A 58 -1.58 27.01 -1.43
C SER A 58 -1.89 25.50 -1.47
N ALA A 59 -0.89 24.68 -1.13
CA ALA A 59 -1.05 23.23 -1.08
C ALA A 59 -2.10 22.83 -0.03
N PHE A 60 -2.91 21.83 -0.37
CA PHE A 60 -3.89 21.20 0.54
C PHE A 60 -4.93 22.16 1.14
N VAL A 61 -5.22 23.25 0.43
CA VAL A 61 -6.38 24.09 0.75
C VAL A 61 -7.60 23.56 0.00
N MET A 62 -8.72 23.49 0.71
CA MET A 62 -10.00 23.03 0.21
C MET A 62 -10.99 24.18 0.11
N GLY A 63 -11.81 24.18 -0.92
CA GLY A 63 -12.90 25.16 -1.02
C GLY A 63 -13.93 24.83 -2.09
N GLU A 64 -14.98 25.67 -2.08
CA GLU A 64 -15.99 25.74 -3.12
C GLU A 64 -15.48 26.64 -4.25
N LEU A 65 -15.44 26.12 -5.47
CA LEU A 65 -14.78 26.75 -6.61
C LEU A 65 -15.81 27.14 -7.66
N LEU A 66 -15.66 28.32 -8.25
CA LEU A 66 -16.35 28.72 -9.48
C LEU A 66 -15.33 28.81 -10.61
N ILE A 67 -15.48 27.93 -11.60
CA ILE A 67 -14.54 27.75 -12.69
C ILE A 67 -15.24 28.08 -14.01
N ILE A 68 -14.60 28.89 -14.85
CA ILE A 68 -15.01 29.11 -16.24
C ILE A 68 -14.29 28.09 -17.10
N LYS A 69 -15.07 27.30 -17.85
CA LYS A 69 -14.52 26.34 -18.81
C LYS A 69 -13.86 27.07 -19.96
N GLY A 70 -12.58 26.79 -20.18
CA GLY A 70 -11.79 27.32 -21.28
C GLY A 70 -11.75 26.35 -22.46
N ARG A 71 -11.10 26.77 -23.55
CA ARG A 71 -10.86 25.90 -24.71
C ARG A 71 -9.80 24.82 -24.41
N ASN A 72 -8.72 25.23 -23.76
CA ASN A 72 -7.57 24.37 -23.45
C ASN A 72 -7.29 24.30 -21.94
N LEU A 73 -7.58 25.37 -21.21
CA LEU A 73 -7.31 25.47 -19.80
C LEU A 73 -8.40 26.28 -19.13
N ASP A 74 -8.92 25.73 -18.04
CA ASP A 74 -10.00 26.34 -17.30
C ASP A 74 -9.47 27.48 -16.43
N LYS A 75 -10.34 28.41 -16.07
CA LYS A 75 -9.98 29.59 -15.29
C LYS A 75 -10.77 29.61 -13.99
N LEU A 76 -10.06 29.58 -12.86
CA LEU A 76 -10.66 29.81 -11.56
C LEU A 76 -11.00 31.29 -11.41
N VAL A 77 -12.25 31.58 -11.06
CA VAL A 77 -12.74 32.96 -10.91
C VAL A 77 -13.04 33.29 -9.47
N GLN A 78 -13.60 32.33 -8.73
CA GLN A 78 -13.89 32.48 -7.31
C GLN A 78 -13.51 31.19 -6.57
N ALA A 79 -13.08 31.36 -5.33
CA ALA A 79 -12.85 30.27 -4.40
C ALA A 79 -13.27 30.72 -3.02
N ASP A 80 -14.17 29.97 -2.40
CA ASP A 80 -14.57 30.12 -1.00
C ASP A 80 -13.88 29.00 -0.20
N CYS A 81 -12.84 29.35 0.54
CA CYS A 81 -12.00 28.38 1.25
C CYS A 81 -12.76 27.81 2.45
N ARG A 82 -12.96 26.50 2.48
CA ARG A 82 -13.70 25.78 3.52
C ARG A 82 -12.79 25.13 4.56
N GLY A 83 -11.56 24.79 4.19
CA GLY A 83 -10.63 24.12 5.08
C GLY A 83 -9.20 24.16 4.59
N SER A 84 -8.27 23.95 5.51
CA SER A 84 -6.86 23.76 5.21
C SER A 84 -6.22 22.92 6.31
N PHE A 85 -5.04 22.36 6.04
CA PHE A 85 -4.30 21.51 6.97
C PHE A 85 -2.97 22.17 7.36
N PRO A 86 -2.98 23.27 8.14
CA PRO A 86 -1.78 24.06 8.43
C PRO A 86 -0.72 23.25 9.19
N ALA A 87 -1.13 22.26 9.99
CA ALA A 87 -0.21 21.39 10.72
C ALA A 87 0.72 20.58 9.78
N LEU A 88 0.29 20.27 8.55
CA LEU A 88 1.16 19.62 7.56
C LEU A 88 2.34 20.51 7.21
N SER A 89 2.13 21.82 7.04
CA SER A 89 3.21 22.76 6.69
C SER A 89 4.21 23.04 7.82
N ARG A 90 3.89 22.64 9.06
CA ARG A 90 4.75 22.86 10.24
C ARG A 90 5.76 21.74 10.47
N ASP A 91 5.59 20.61 9.79
CA ASP A 91 6.45 19.44 9.89
C ASP A 91 6.82 18.96 8.48
N LEU A 92 8.12 18.93 8.19
CA LEU A 92 8.59 18.59 6.85
C LEU A 92 8.26 17.15 6.45
N GLY A 93 8.29 16.20 7.40
CA GLY A 93 7.94 14.81 7.18
C GLY A 93 6.48 14.66 6.80
N LYS A 94 5.57 15.32 7.54
CA LYS A 94 4.13 15.34 7.24
C LYS A 94 3.83 16.02 5.91
N LEU A 95 4.47 17.16 5.62
CA LEU A 95 4.29 17.84 4.34
C LEU A 95 4.71 16.95 3.17
N THR A 96 5.84 16.25 3.32
CA THR A 96 6.37 15.34 2.32
C THR A 96 5.45 14.14 2.12
N ALA A 97 4.96 13.52 3.21
CA ALA A 97 3.99 12.44 3.15
C ALA A 97 2.67 12.87 2.50
N ALA A 98 2.15 14.07 2.82
CA ALA A 98 0.97 14.62 2.17
C ALA A 98 1.17 14.83 0.66
N GLN A 99 2.34 15.34 0.27
CA GLN A 99 2.69 15.52 -1.14
C GLN A 99 2.84 14.17 -1.86
N TYR A 100 3.38 13.16 -1.18
CA TYR A 100 3.45 11.79 -1.66
C TYR A 100 2.07 11.23 -1.99
N LEU A 101 1.15 11.31 -1.03
CA LEU A 101 -0.23 10.87 -1.23
C LEU A 101 -0.91 11.68 -2.35
N ALA A 102 -0.64 12.98 -2.47
CA ALA A 102 -1.19 13.80 -3.55
C ALA A 102 -0.69 13.37 -4.94
N GLU A 103 0.58 12.94 -5.07
CA GLU A 103 1.11 12.40 -6.33
C GLU A 103 0.49 11.05 -6.68
N LEU A 104 0.27 10.18 -5.69
CA LEU A 104 -0.41 8.89 -5.87
C LEU A 104 -1.89 9.08 -6.23
N VAL A 105 -2.59 9.99 -5.56
CA VAL A 105 -3.98 10.35 -5.90
C VAL A 105 -4.04 10.92 -7.32
N LEU A 106 -3.06 11.73 -7.72
CA LEU A 106 -3.00 12.28 -9.07
C LEU A 106 -2.79 11.19 -10.14
N SER A 107 -2.09 10.09 -9.83
CA SER A 107 -1.91 8.98 -10.77
C SER A 107 -3.16 8.11 -10.92
N GLN A 108 -4.07 8.15 -9.94
CA GLN A 108 -5.34 7.42 -9.94
C GLN A 108 -6.53 8.26 -10.46
N ALA A 109 -6.49 9.57 -10.23
CA ALA A 109 -7.63 10.45 -10.49
C ALA A 109 -7.93 10.59 -11.99
N LEU A 110 -9.18 10.34 -12.36
CA LEU A 110 -9.69 10.56 -13.71
C LEU A 110 -10.14 12.02 -13.89
N SER A 111 -10.04 12.53 -15.12
CA SER A 111 -10.53 13.87 -15.45
C SER A 111 -11.97 13.81 -15.96
N GLN A 112 -12.76 14.83 -15.61
CA GLN A 112 -14.15 15.01 -16.08
C GLN A 112 -15.12 13.92 -15.61
N GLN A 113 -14.81 13.23 -14.52
CA GLN A 113 -15.67 12.22 -13.92
C GLN A 113 -15.79 12.47 -12.41
N PRO A 114 -16.97 12.27 -11.80
CA PRO A 114 -17.10 12.33 -10.34
C PRO A 114 -16.16 11.34 -9.65
N GLN A 115 -15.49 11.79 -8.60
CA GLN A 115 -14.48 11.04 -7.84
C GLN A 115 -14.67 11.26 -6.33
N GLU A 116 -15.92 11.17 -5.86
CA GLU A 116 -16.31 11.48 -4.47
C GLU A 116 -15.59 10.61 -3.43
N GLU A 117 -15.44 9.31 -3.71
CA GLU A 117 -14.76 8.38 -2.82
C GLU A 117 -13.28 8.73 -2.66
N LEU A 118 -12.55 8.89 -3.78
CA LEU A 118 -11.15 9.28 -3.79
C LEU A 118 -10.93 10.66 -3.13
N PHE A 119 -11.84 11.62 -3.40
CA PHE A 119 -11.81 12.94 -2.76
C PHE A 119 -11.94 12.84 -1.24
N THR A 120 -12.95 12.12 -0.77
CA THR A 120 -13.24 11.98 0.66
C THR A 120 -12.13 11.22 1.37
N ARG A 121 -11.61 10.15 0.75
CA ARG A 121 -10.51 9.37 1.29
C ARG A 121 -9.22 10.19 1.39
N PHE A 122 -8.89 10.96 0.35
CA PHE A 122 -7.72 11.83 0.40
C PHE A 122 -7.87 12.93 1.46
N GLN A 123 -9.06 13.53 1.59
CA GLN A 123 -9.36 14.47 2.67
C GLN A 123 -9.14 13.85 4.06
N GLN A 124 -9.62 12.63 4.29
CA GLN A 124 -9.45 11.92 5.56
C GLN A 124 -7.97 11.68 5.86
N HIS A 125 -7.20 11.18 4.88
CA HIS A 125 -5.76 10.97 5.05
C HIS A 125 -5.01 12.26 5.38
N LEU A 126 -5.33 13.38 4.75
CA LEU A 126 -4.73 14.67 5.10
C LEU A 126 -5.09 15.10 6.53
N ALA A 127 -6.34 14.89 6.95
CA ALA A 127 -6.81 15.24 8.29
C ALA A 127 -6.11 14.40 9.38
N GLU A 128 -6.04 13.09 9.20
CA GLU A 128 -5.39 12.15 10.12
C GLU A 128 -3.88 12.40 10.17
N LEU A 129 -3.21 12.45 9.03
CA LEU A 129 -1.76 12.74 8.94
C LEU A 129 -1.41 14.07 9.64
N SER A 130 -2.29 15.07 9.55
CA SER A 130 -2.07 16.37 10.19
C SER A 130 -2.03 16.28 11.73
N GLN A 131 -2.84 15.38 12.31
CA GLN A 131 -3.02 15.21 13.76
C GLN A 131 -2.04 14.21 14.38
N ARG A 132 -1.52 13.26 13.60
CA ARG A 132 -0.59 12.23 14.07
C ARG A 132 0.71 12.81 14.64
N PRO A 133 1.34 12.21 15.66
CA PRO A 133 2.66 12.62 16.10
C PRO A 133 3.73 12.31 15.02
N PRO A 134 4.87 13.02 14.99
CA PRO A 134 5.88 12.86 13.93
C PRO A 134 6.38 11.43 13.72
N HIS A 135 6.54 10.64 14.80
CA HIS A 135 7.03 9.26 14.72
C HIS A 135 6.06 8.30 13.98
N GLN A 136 4.76 8.59 13.98
CA GLN A 136 3.75 7.81 13.25
C GLN A 136 3.60 8.24 11.77
N THR A 137 4.29 9.30 11.33
CA THR A 137 4.11 9.85 9.97
C THR A 137 4.43 8.85 8.88
N LEU A 138 5.57 8.16 8.99
CA LEU A 138 6.01 7.17 8.00
C LEU A 138 5.16 5.88 8.03
N PRO A 139 4.90 5.26 9.20
CA PRO A 139 3.94 4.16 9.31
C PRO A 139 2.57 4.48 8.70
N TYR A 140 2.04 5.67 9.01
CA TYR A 140 0.75 6.12 8.50
C TYR A 140 0.78 6.38 6.99
N LEU A 141 1.91 6.86 6.45
CA LEU A 141 2.11 6.99 5.00
C LEU A 141 2.01 5.62 4.31
N VAL A 142 2.70 4.59 4.83
CA VAL A 142 2.66 3.23 4.28
C VAL A 142 1.23 2.68 4.29
N TYR A 143 0.52 2.82 5.42
CA TYR A 143 -0.90 2.46 5.52
C TYR A 143 -1.77 3.20 4.50
N SER A 144 -1.55 4.51 4.34
CA SER A 144 -2.32 5.34 3.40
C SER A 144 -2.06 4.95 1.94
N ILE A 145 -0.81 4.62 1.58
CA ILE A 145 -0.46 4.09 0.25
C ILE A 145 -1.22 2.79 -0.01
N PHE A 146 -1.19 1.87 0.95
CA PHE A 146 -1.88 0.59 0.82
C PHE A 146 -3.39 0.79 0.62
N THR A 147 -4.01 1.65 1.43
CA THR A 147 -5.45 1.93 1.34
C THR A 147 -5.82 2.53 -0.03
N LEU A 148 -4.98 3.43 -0.57
CA LEU A 148 -5.19 3.99 -1.91
C LEU A 148 -5.02 2.93 -3.02
N LEU A 149 -4.15 1.93 -2.85
CA LEU A 149 -4.04 0.80 -3.78
C LEU A 149 -5.30 -0.07 -3.76
N VAL A 150 -5.89 -0.27 -2.57
CA VAL A 150 -7.15 -1.00 -2.42
C VAL A 150 -8.29 -0.26 -3.11
N SER A 151 -8.44 1.05 -2.88
CA SER A 151 -9.48 1.85 -3.57
C SER A 151 -9.29 1.91 -5.08
N ALA A 152 -8.05 1.77 -5.56
CA ALA A 152 -7.74 1.69 -6.99
C ALA A 152 -7.97 0.29 -7.58
N GLY A 153 -8.31 -0.72 -6.76
CA GLY A 153 -8.54 -2.10 -7.20
C GLY A 153 -7.27 -2.85 -7.59
N VAL A 154 -6.09 -2.37 -7.17
CA VAL A 154 -4.78 -2.94 -7.52
C VAL A 154 -3.96 -3.30 -6.27
N ALA A 155 -4.62 -3.57 -5.15
CA ALA A 155 -3.92 -3.98 -3.93
C ALA A 155 -3.16 -5.30 -4.10
N PRO A 156 -1.95 -5.43 -3.53
CA PRO A 156 -1.18 -6.66 -3.60
C PRO A 156 -1.85 -7.79 -2.82
N GLN A 157 -1.78 -9.02 -3.36
CA GLN A 157 -2.27 -10.23 -2.69
C GLN A 157 -1.17 -10.87 -1.85
N LEU A 158 -1.38 -10.86 -0.54
CA LEU A 158 -0.35 -11.22 0.45
C LEU A 158 -0.78 -12.37 1.37
N GLN A 159 -2.05 -12.77 1.31
CA GLN A 159 -2.62 -13.79 2.19
C GLN A 159 -2.37 -15.21 1.69
N HIS A 160 -2.29 -15.40 0.37
CA HIS A 160 -2.11 -16.69 -0.26
C HIS A 160 -0.98 -16.63 -1.27
N CYS A 161 -0.23 -17.72 -1.36
CA CYS A 161 0.86 -17.86 -2.33
C CYS A 161 0.29 -17.82 -3.76
N GLY A 162 0.83 -16.95 -4.61
CA GLY A 162 0.42 -16.81 -6.01
C GLY A 162 0.53 -18.10 -6.82
N LEU A 163 1.50 -18.96 -6.47
CA LEU A 163 1.75 -20.25 -7.14
C LEU A 163 0.94 -21.40 -6.53
N SER A 164 1.09 -21.64 -5.22
CA SER A 164 0.53 -22.82 -4.56
C SER A 164 -0.89 -22.63 -4.05
N ARG A 165 -1.38 -21.38 -3.97
CA ARG A 165 -2.65 -20.98 -3.34
C ARG A 165 -2.78 -21.34 -1.86
N LYS A 166 -1.73 -21.85 -1.22
CA LYS A 166 -1.69 -22.08 0.22
C LYS A 166 -1.60 -20.74 0.96
N PRO A 167 -2.14 -20.64 2.19
CA PRO A 167 -1.98 -19.45 3.01
C PRO A 167 -0.50 -19.19 3.27
N LEU A 168 -0.10 -17.93 3.17
CA LEU A 168 1.24 -17.48 3.54
C LEU A 168 1.22 -17.14 5.02
N ILE A 169 1.90 -17.95 5.81
CA ILE A 169 2.02 -17.74 7.26
C ILE A 169 3.44 -17.19 7.51
N PRO A 170 3.57 -15.93 7.97
CA PRO A 170 4.86 -15.39 8.35
C PRO A 170 5.41 -16.15 9.57
N ASP A 171 6.64 -16.65 9.46
CA ASP A 171 7.34 -17.25 10.60
C ASP A 171 8.21 -16.19 11.26
N LEU A 172 7.69 -15.57 12.33
CA LEU A 172 8.42 -14.53 13.07
C LEU A 172 9.55 -15.09 13.94
N THR A 173 9.61 -16.41 14.12
CA THR A 173 10.71 -17.07 14.86
C THR A 173 11.90 -17.39 13.95
N ASN A 174 11.67 -17.49 12.64
CA ASN A 174 12.69 -17.75 11.65
C ASN A 174 12.92 -16.54 10.74
N ALA A 175 13.93 -15.74 11.07
CA ALA A 175 14.32 -14.57 10.29
C ALA A 175 14.83 -14.90 8.88
N GLU A 176 15.24 -16.14 8.61
CA GLU A 176 15.73 -16.58 7.29
C GLU A 176 14.58 -16.94 6.34
N GLN A 177 13.36 -17.15 6.85
CA GLN A 177 12.21 -17.39 5.99
C GLN A 177 11.90 -16.14 5.17
N GLN A 178 12.02 -16.26 3.86
CA GLN A 178 11.71 -15.20 2.92
C GLN A 178 10.61 -15.62 1.95
N VAL A 179 9.81 -14.63 1.56
CA VAL A 179 8.74 -14.77 0.58
C VAL A 179 9.04 -13.84 -0.58
N GLU A 180 8.98 -14.36 -1.80
CA GLU A 180 9.20 -13.56 -3.00
C GLU A 180 7.94 -12.77 -3.32
N PHE A 181 8.08 -11.47 -3.59
CA PHE A 181 7.00 -10.61 -4.04
C PHE A 181 7.21 -10.24 -5.50
N ASP A 182 6.29 -10.69 -6.35
CA ASP A 182 6.25 -10.33 -7.75
C ASP A 182 5.44 -9.04 -7.91
N ILE A 183 6.13 -7.95 -8.27
CA ILE A 183 5.53 -6.64 -8.49
C ILE A 183 4.56 -6.64 -9.67
N VAL A 184 4.86 -7.42 -10.72
CA VAL A 184 4.07 -7.50 -11.94
C VAL A 184 2.74 -8.18 -11.65
N ALA A 185 2.80 -9.34 -10.99
CA ALA A 185 1.61 -10.08 -10.62
C ALA A 185 0.87 -9.44 -9.42
N GLY A 186 1.57 -8.66 -8.60
CA GLY A 186 1.08 -8.17 -7.32
C GLY A 186 0.80 -9.30 -6.34
N GLN A 187 1.63 -10.34 -6.35
CA GLN A 187 1.44 -11.54 -5.54
C GLN A 187 2.70 -11.91 -4.77
N ALA A 188 2.51 -12.29 -3.51
CA ALA A 188 3.54 -12.96 -2.73
C ALA A 188 3.57 -14.46 -3.06
N MET A 189 4.76 -15.03 -3.15
CA MET A 189 5.04 -16.40 -3.53
C MET A 189 6.03 -16.98 -2.52
N GLN A 190 5.66 -18.10 -1.92
CA GLN A 190 6.63 -18.87 -1.14
C GLN A 190 7.66 -19.41 -2.13
N SER A 191 8.94 -19.05 -1.94
CA SER A 191 10.01 -19.61 -2.77
C SER A 191 9.95 -21.13 -2.64
N PRO A 192 9.93 -21.90 -3.73
CA PRO A 192 10.04 -23.34 -3.63
C PRO A 192 11.36 -23.62 -2.94
N GLN A 193 11.32 -24.05 -1.68
CA GLN A 193 12.50 -24.41 -0.93
C GLN A 193 13.41 -25.22 -1.86
N ALA A 194 14.64 -24.75 -2.00
CA ALA A 194 15.68 -25.50 -2.67
C ALA A 194 15.82 -26.80 -1.88
N ASN A 195 15.10 -27.83 -2.32
CA ASN A 195 15.37 -29.20 -1.97
C ASN A 195 16.68 -29.54 -2.70
N VAL A 196 17.80 -28.97 -2.23
CA VAL A 196 19.14 -29.47 -2.52
C VAL A 196 19.24 -30.75 -1.72
N ASN A 197 18.57 -31.80 -2.21
CA ASN A 197 19.13 -33.12 -2.04
C ASN A 197 20.50 -33.04 -2.73
N PRO A 198 21.62 -33.36 -2.04
CA PRO A 198 22.92 -33.49 -2.68
C PRO A 198 22.84 -34.72 -3.57
N THR A 199 22.26 -34.55 -4.75
CA THR A 199 22.19 -35.57 -5.77
C THR A 199 23.57 -35.59 -6.39
N VAL A 200 24.36 -36.56 -5.92
CA VAL A 200 25.56 -37.12 -6.51
C VAL A 200 25.71 -36.71 -7.99
N ASN A 201 26.74 -35.90 -8.26
CA ASN A 201 27.19 -35.56 -9.61
C ASN A 201 27.33 -36.82 -10.47
N PRO A 202 26.65 -36.94 -11.63
CA PRO A 202 27.18 -37.71 -12.73
C PRO A 202 28.22 -36.82 -13.45
N ALA A 203 29.42 -37.36 -13.62
CA ALA A 203 30.54 -36.72 -14.30
C ALA A 203 30.20 -36.22 -15.72
N PRO A 204 30.88 -35.17 -16.23
CA PRO A 204 30.64 -34.66 -17.57
C PRO A 204 31.22 -35.62 -18.63
N ALA A 205 30.37 -36.14 -19.50
CA ALA A 205 30.80 -36.77 -20.75
C ALA A 205 30.83 -35.73 -21.88
N ASN A 206 31.94 -35.74 -22.62
CA ASN A 206 32.41 -34.79 -23.63
C ASN A 206 31.42 -34.39 -24.75
N PRO A 207 31.63 -33.21 -25.38
CA PRO A 207 30.88 -32.76 -26.55
C PRO A 207 31.54 -33.26 -27.85
N SER A 208 30.81 -34.04 -28.66
CA SER A 208 31.21 -34.29 -30.05
C SER A 208 29.99 -34.55 -30.94
N SER A 209 29.51 -33.52 -31.63
CA SER A 209 29.15 -33.55 -33.07
C SER A 209 28.32 -32.32 -33.44
N SER A 210 28.88 -31.48 -34.31
CA SER A 210 28.20 -30.36 -34.99
C SER A 210 27.04 -30.82 -35.89
N PRO A 211 26.09 -29.93 -36.23
CA PRO A 211 24.84 -30.25 -36.91
C PRO A 211 24.96 -30.19 -38.45
N ALA A 212 24.11 -30.93 -39.15
CA ALA A 212 23.83 -30.73 -40.58
C ALA A 212 22.48 -30.00 -40.77
N PRO A 213 22.34 -29.05 -41.71
CA PRO A 213 21.16 -28.21 -41.86
C PRO A 213 20.24 -28.71 -42.98
N MET A 214 18.93 -28.81 -42.73
CA MET A 214 17.85 -28.86 -43.73
C MET A 214 16.55 -28.50 -43.00
N SER A 215 15.55 -27.82 -43.52
CA SER A 215 15.31 -26.96 -44.68
C SER A 215 13.89 -26.41 -44.47
N VAL A 216 13.65 -25.18 -44.89
CA VAL A 216 12.37 -24.47 -44.78
C VAL A 216 11.26 -25.15 -45.59
N SER A 217 10.05 -25.27 -45.01
CA SER A 217 8.80 -25.31 -45.79
C SER A 217 7.59 -25.00 -44.90
N GLU A 218 6.94 -23.86 -45.18
CA GLU A 218 5.64 -23.41 -44.68
C GLU A 218 4.47 -23.93 -45.58
N PRO A 219 3.18 -23.75 -45.19
CA PRO A 219 2.15 -24.81 -45.26
C PRO A 219 1.10 -24.59 -46.37
N PRO A 220 0.07 -25.46 -46.45
CA PRO A 220 -1.22 -25.06 -46.99
C PRO A 220 -2.36 -25.20 -45.97
N GLY A 221 -3.23 -24.20 -45.91
CA GLY A 221 -4.52 -24.28 -45.23
C GLY A 221 -5.64 -24.82 -46.13
N ILE A 222 -6.81 -25.08 -45.53
CA ILE A 222 -8.18 -24.73 -46.01
C ILE A 222 -9.26 -25.43 -45.13
N TYR A 223 -10.12 -24.59 -44.52
CA TYR A 223 -11.57 -24.65 -44.21
C TYR A 223 -12.28 -25.88 -43.58
N GLY A 224 -13.12 -25.58 -42.55
CA GLY A 224 -14.51 -26.12 -42.51
C GLY A 224 -15.20 -26.41 -41.17
N ALA A 225 -15.84 -25.38 -40.58
CA ALA A 225 -17.17 -25.36 -39.92
C ALA A 225 -17.53 -26.12 -38.60
N ASN A 226 -17.88 -25.29 -37.60
CA ASN A 226 -19.04 -25.32 -36.67
C ASN A 226 -19.23 -26.41 -35.58
N ARG A 227 -19.14 -26.00 -34.29
CA ARG A 227 -20.27 -25.97 -33.34
C ARG A 227 -19.93 -25.18 -32.05
N ALA A 228 -20.94 -24.48 -31.52
CA ALA A 228 -20.89 -23.58 -30.37
C ALA A 228 -20.76 -24.27 -28.99
N ASN A 229 -20.04 -23.62 -28.04
CA ASN A 229 -20.54 -23.28 -26.69
C ASN A 229 -19.45 -22.62 -25.80
N SER A 230 -19.83 -21.48 -25.18
CA SER A 230 -19.49 -20.99 -23.84
C SER A 230 -18.03 -20.78 -23.36
N VAL A 231 -17.84 -19.64 -22.65
CA VAL A 231 -16.85 -19.34 -21.57
C VAL A 231 -15.67 -18.37 -21.87
N ASN A 232 -15.59 -17.35 -21.00
CA ASN A 232 -14.49 -16.44 -20.59
C ASN A 232 -14.12 -15.16 -21.39
N PRO A 233 -14.33 -13.95 -20.82
CA PRO A 233 -13.76 -12.70 -21.32
C PRO A 233 -12.41 -12.41 -20.61
N ALA A 234 -11.38 -13.19 -20.93
CA ALA A 234 -10.01 -12.93 -20.45
C ALA A 234 -8.98 -12.84 -21.59
N ASN A 235 -9.43 -12.69 -22.84
CA ASN A 235 -8.55 -12.52 -23.98
C ASN A 235 -9.15 -11.55 -25.00
N SER A 236 -8.96 -10.25 -24.75
CA SER A 236 -8.96 -9.24 -25.81
C SER A 236 -7.73 -8.32 -25.67
N ALA A 237 -6.55 -8.93 -25.54
CA ALA A 237 -5.31 -8.19 -25.69
C ALA A 237 -5.09 -7.85 -27.17
N ASN A 238 -5.13 -6.55 -27.47
CA ASN A 238 -4.95 -5.94 -28.78
C ASN A 238 -3.60 -6.35 -29.41
N PRO A 239 -3.54 -6.94 -30.61
CA PRO A 239 -2.31 -7.46 -31.21
C PRO A 239 -1.25 -6.39 -31.56
N ALA A 240 -1.57 -5.11 -31.43
CA ALA A 240 -0.62 -4.00 -31.58
C ALA A 240 0.39 -3.84 -30.41
N LEU A 241 0.18 -4.51 -29.27
CA LEU A 241 1.10 -4.49 -28.13
C LEU A 241 2.33 -5.41 -28.28
N ARG A 242 2.33 -6.32 -29.27
CA ARG A 242 3.41 -7.29 -29.45
C ARG A 242 4.66 -6.74 -30.17
N SER A 243 4.54 -5.67 -30.95
CA SER A 243 5.67 -5.16 -31.76
C SER A 243 6.65 -4.27 -30.99
N HIS A 244 6.36 -3.91 -29.73
CA HIS A 244 7.26 -3.12 -28.88
C HIS A 244 8.09 -3.96 -27.88
N LEU A 245 7.86 -5.27 -27.78
CA LEU A 245 8.53 -6.17 -26.82
C LEU A 245 9.87 -6.76 -27.32
N THR A 246 10.55 -6.10 -28.26
CA THR A 246 11.88 -6.52 -28.78
C THR A 246 12.97 -5.50 -28.47
N ARG A 247 12.91 -4.86 -27.30
CA ARG A 247 14.04 -4.12 -26.73
C ARG A 247 14.21 -4.44 -25.25
N GLY A 248 14.92 -5.54 -24.97
CA GLY A 248 15.72 -5.75 -23.76
C GLY A 248 15.13 -5.31 -22.41
N THR A 249 13.85 -5.54 -22.14
CA THR A 249 13.27 -5.27 -20.82
C THR A 249 13.71 -6.37 -19.86
N GLN A 250 14.70 -6.07 -19.01
CA GLN A 250 14.89 -6.84 -17.78
C GLN A 250 13.58 -6.74 -17.00
N PHE A 251 12.86 -7.85 -16.84
CA PHE A 251 11.72 -7.90 -15.94
C PHE A 251 12.21 -7.55 -14.52
N PRO A 252 11.43 -6.78 -13.75
CA PRO A 252 11.80 -6.50 -12.36
C PRO A 252 11.98 -7.84 -11.63
N GLN A 253 13.12 -8.02 -10.98
CA GLN A 253 13.38 -9.21 -10.17
C GLN A 253 12.39 -9.24 -9.00
N PRO A 254 11.97 -10.44 -8.54
CA PRO A 254 11.13 -10.56 -7.36
C PRO A 254 11.82 -9.93 -6.14
N ILE A 255 11.06 -9.23 -5.31
CA ILE A 255 11.55 -8.63 -4.07
C ILE A 255 11.42 -9.65 -2.94
N LEU A 256 12.47 -9.87 -2.17
CA LEU A 256 12.41 -10.77 -1.00
C LEU A 256 11.82 -10.01 0.20
N LEU A 257 10.71 -10.52 0.71
CA LEU A 257 10.05 -10.07 1.93
C LEU A 257 10.54 -10.90 3.11
N THR A 258 10.91 -10.23 4.20
CA THR A 258 11.08 -10.91 5.50
C THR A 258 9.71 -11.30 6.07
N SER A 259 9.68 -12.27 7.00
CA SER A 259 8.46 -12.63 7.72
C SER A 259 7.79 -11.40 8.37
N LEU A 260 8.56 -10.50 8.98
CA LEU A 260 8.02 -9.29 9.58
C LEU A 260 7.40 -8.34 8.54
N GLN A 261 8.06 -8.12 7.40
CA GLN A 261 7.51 -7.28 6.33
C GLN A 261 6.20 -7.86 5.77
N LEU A 262 6.17 -9.17 5.51
CA LEU A 262 4.97 -9.86 5.04
C LEU A 262 3.83 -9.72 6.06
N TRP A 263 4.14 -9.94 7.35
CA TRP A 263 3.16 -9.81 8.42
C TRP A 263 2.54 -8.42 8.46
N VAL A 264 3.35 -7.35 8.45
CA VAL A 264 2.83 -5.97 8.45
C VAL A 264 1.95 -5.71 7.23
N LEU A 265 2.39 -6.13 6.04
CA LEU A 265 1.61 -5.96 4.82
C LEU A 265 0.27 -6.72 4.87
N GLN A 266 0.23 -7.90 5.49
CA GLN A 266 -1.00 -8.65 5.74
C GLN A 266 -1.93 -7.93 6.72
N GLN A 267 -1.40 -7.31 7.78
CA GLN A 267 -2.19 -6.49 8.71
C GLN A 267 -2.78 -5.25 8.02
N LEU A 268 -1.98 -4.57 7.20
CA LEU A 268 -2.47 -3.43 6.39
C LEU A 268 -3.61 -3.86 5.46
N ALA A 269 -3.47 -5.02 4.81
CA ALA A 269 -4.53 -5.58 3.97
C ALA A 269 -5.82 -5.84 4.77
N HIS A 270 -5.72 -6.44 5.96
CA HIS A 270 -6.86 -6.70 6.82
C HIS A 270 -7.56 -5.41 7.28
N LEU A 271 -6.79 -4.44 7.79
CA LEU A 271 -7.29 -3.14 8.24
C LEU A 271 -7.99 -2.38 7.12
N SER A 272 -7.43 -2.42 5.90
CA SER A 272 -8.03 -1.75 4.74
C SER A 272 -9.34 -2.42 4.29
N GLY A 273 -9.44 -3.75 4.35
CA GLY A 273 -10.66 -4.50 4.02
C GLY A 273 -11.78 -4.24 5.02
N ALA A 274 -11.49 -4.33 6.32
CA ALA A 274 -12.46 -4.06 7.38
C ALA A 274 -13.05 -2.64 7.29
N MET A 275 -12.24 -1.66 6.89
CA MET A 275 -12.68 -0.28 6.72
C MET A 275 -13.64 -0.11 5.54
N LEU A 276 -13.44 -0.84 4.43
CA LEU A 276 -14.37 -0.84 3.30
C LEU A 276 -15.72 -1.48 3.66
N ASP A 277 -15.69 -2.61 4.35
CA ASP A 277 -16.91 -3.34 4.74
C ASP A 277 -17.75 -2.57 5.77
N SER A 278 -17.10 -1.83 6.68
CA SER A 278 -17.78 -0.98 7.67
C SER A 278 -18.60 0.17 7.08
N THR A 279 -18.40 0.50 5.80
CA THR A 279 -19.23 1.50 5.11
C THR A 279 -20.59 0.96 4.65
N GLN A 280 -20.82 -0.36 4.76
CA GLN A 280 -22.05 -1.02 4.29
C GLN A 280 -22.88 -1.71 5.38
N ASP A 281 -22.35 -2.03 6.56
CA ASP A 281 -23.11 -2.73 7.61
C ASP A 281 -22.97 -2.16 9.02
N ASN A 282 -24.10 -1.79 9.63
CA ASN A 282 -24.22 -1.23 10.97
C ASN A 282 -24.53 -2.35 12.01
N THR A 283 -23.70 -3.40 12.08
CA THR A 283 -23.87 -4.49 13.08
C THR A 283 -22.61 -4.73 13.92
N PRO A 284 -22.73 -4.89 15.26
CA PRO A 284 -21.59 -4.86 16.18
C PRO A 284 -20.97 -6.25 16.46
N ASN A 285 -20.86 -7.14 15.46
CA ASN A 285 -20.42 -8.53 15.71
C ASN A 285 -19.01 -8.90 15.21
N ASN A 286 -18.22 -7.94 14.70
CA ASN A 286 -16.85 -8.18 14.22
C ASN A 286 -15.75 -7.98 15.28
N ALA A 287 -16.11 -7.79 16.55
CA ALA A 287 -15.16 -7.47 17.62
C ALA A 287 -14.16 -8.60 17.94
N ALA A 288 -14.43 -9.85 17.56
CA ALA A 288 -13.50 -10.98 17.74
C ALA A 288 -12.43 -11.10 16.62
N LEU A 289 -12.50 -10.27 15.57
CA LEU A 289 -11.56 -10.24 14.43
C LEU A 289 -10.75 -8.93 14.32
N LEU A 290 -10.90 -8.01 15.28
CA LEU A 290 -10.09 -6.79 15.39
C LEU A 290 -8.80 -7.10 16.15
N TRP A 291 -7.92 -7.89 15.55
CA TRP A 291 -6.72 -8.38 16.23
C TRP A 291 -5.62 -7.34 16.42
N PHE A 292 -5.73 -6.14 15.82
CA PHE A 292 -4.85 -5.00 16.09
C PHE A 292 -5.55 -3.73 15.58
N SER A 293 -5.67 -2.66 16.38
CA SER A 293 -6.20 -1.40 15.84
C SER A 293 -5.16 -0.71 14.96
N LEU A 294 -5.58 0.25 14.14
CA LEU A 294 -4.63 1.08 13.38
C LEU A 294 -3.67 1.81 14.34
N ASP A 295 -4.15 2.29 15.48
CA ASP A 295 -3.30 2.98 16.46
C ASP A 295 -2.27 2.01 17.05
N ASP A 296 -2.69 0.80 17.42
CA ASP A 296 -1.77 -0.22 17.93
C ASP A 296 -0.68 -0.55 16.89
N LEU A 297 -1.05 -0.71 15.61
CA LEU A 297 -0.09 -1.01 14.53
C LEU A 297 0.93 0.12 14.33
N LEU A 298 0.48 1.37 14.48
CA LEU A 298 1.33 2.55 14.30
C LEU A 298 2.20 2.81 15.55
N ASP A 299 1.73 2.45 16.74
CA ASP A 299 2.42 2.56 18.02
C ASP A 299 3.33 1.36 18.34
N ALA A 300 3.31 0.33 17.50
CA ALA A 300 4.13 -0.88 17.57
C ALA A 300 5.66 -0.68 17.46
N HIS A 301 6.15 0.53 17.74
CA HIS A 301 7.56 0.89 17.71
C HIS A 301 8.42 0.06 18.66
N LEU A 302 7.84 -0.68 19.64
CA LEU A 302 8.57 -1.51 20.61
C LEU A 302 7.70 -2.71 21.04
N ILE A 303 7.50 -3.70 20.17
CA ILE A 303 6.77 -4.92 20.54
C ILE A 303 7.77 -6.05 20.82
N SER A 304 7.68 -6.71 21.98
CA SER A 304 8.49 -7.90 22.25
C SER A 304 8.04 -9.09 21.39
N LEU A 305 8.94 -10.02 21.05
CA LEU A 305 8.55 -11.27 20.39
C LEU A 305 7.48 -12.02 21.19
N GLU A 306 7.57 -11.97 22.51
CA GLU A 306 6.61 -12.60 23.43
C GLU A 306 5.19 -12.02 23.26
N TYR A 307 5.07 -10.70 23.10
CA TYR A 307 3.79 -10.06 22.81
C TYR A 307 3.27 -10.46 21.42
N LEU A 308 4.13 -10.52 20.40
CA LEU A 308 3.73 -11.03 19.07
C LEU A 308 3.32 -12.51 19.15
N GLN A 309 4.01 -13.35 19.91
CA GLN A 309 3.68 -14.77 20.03
C GLN A 309 2.35 -14.99 20.79
N GLU A 310 2.16 -14.35 21.94
CA GLU A 310 0.96 -14.50 22.75
C GLU A 310 -0.29 -13.89 22.08
N HIS A 311 -0.17 -12.72 21.46
CA HIS A 311 -1.32 -11.97 20.96
C HIS A 311 -1.55 -12.11 19.44
N VAL A 312 -0.54 -12.50 18.65
CA VAL A 312 -0.64 -12.56 17.17
C VAL A 312 -0.64 -13.99 16.63
N MET A 313 0.10 -14.93 17.23
CA MET A 313 0.20 -16.32 16.73
C MET A 313 -0.88 -17.26 17.29
N GLY A 314 -1.45 -16.98 18.47
CA GLY A 314 -2.55 -17.77 19.05
C GLY A 314 -3.84 -17.75 18.21
N ALA A 315 -3.98 -16.81 17.28
CA ALA A 315 -5.15 -16.64 16.42
C ALA A 315 -5.12 -17.46 15.12
N ILE A 316 -3.93 -17.93 14.70
CA ILE A 316 -3.68 -18.61 13.41
C ILE A 316 -3.54 -20.13 13.62
N ALA A 317 -4.11 -20.68 14.69
CA ALA A 317 -4.29 -22.13 14.77
C ALA A 317 -5.30 -22.56 13.68
N PRO A 318 -4.96 -23.48 12.76
CA PRO A 318 -5.98 -24.07 11.91
C PRO A 318 -7.02 -24.70 12.84
N GLN A 319 -8.30 -24.42 12.59
CA GLN A 319 -9.42 -25.04 13.28
C GLN A 319 -9.30 -26.56 13.13
N VAL A 320 -8.63 -27.21 14.08
CA VAL A 320 -8.64 -28.65 14.25
C VAL A 320 -10.06 -28.98 14.67
N SER A 321 -10.77 -29.70 13.81
CA SER A 321 -12.12 -30.19 14.07
C SER A 321 -12.12 -31.00 15.38
N PRO A 322 -13.14 -30.87 16.24
CA PRO A 322 -13.17 -31.61 17.49
C PRO A 322 -13.36 -33.10 17.20
N GLU A 323 -12.40 -33.93 17.61
CA GLU A 323 -12.62 -35.37 17.74
C GLU A 323 -13.69 -35.64 18.82
N PRO A 324 -14.49 -36.70 18.68
CA PRO A 324 -15.60 -36.96 19.60
C PRO A 324 -15.10 -37.48 20.95
N PRO A 325 -15.85 -37.26 22.04
CA PRO A 325 -15.39 -37.58 23.38
C PRO A 325 -15.46 -39.09 23.61
N TYR A 326 -14.36 -39.68 24.04
CA TYR A 326 -14.39 -40.96 24.76
C TYR A 326 -14.22 -40.74 26.26
N SER A 327 -15.03 -41.50 26.97
CA SER A 327 -15.41 -41.44 28.38
C SER A 327 -14.34 -41.82 29.39
N ALA A 328 -14.41 -41.14 30.54
CA ALA A 328 -14.27 -41.62 31.93
C ALA A 328 -12.94 -42.25 32.38
N ILE A 329 -12.42 -41.77 33.52
CA ILE A 329 -12.46 -42.48 34.83
C ILE A 329 -11.96 -41.53 35.94
N SER A 330 -12.65 -41.63 37.08
CA SER A 330 -12.52 -40.87 38.33
C SER A 330 -11.39 -41.33 39.25
N SER A 331 -10.89 -40.41 40.09
CA SER A 331 -10.53 -40.62 41.53
C SER A 331 -9.94 -39.29 42.06
N GLU A 332 -10.58 -38.57 42.99
CA GLU A 332 -10.37 -38.63 44.47
C GLU A 332 -8.89 -38.34 44.86
N SER A 333 -8.51 -37.48 45.81
CA SER A 333 -9.19 -36.78 46.91
C SER A 333 -8.18 -35.88 47.68
N SER A 334 -8.73 -35.09 48.62
CA SER A 334 -8.16 -34.52 49.86
C SER A 334 -7.31 -33.24 49.88
N GLU A 335 -7.90 -32.18 50.48
CA GLU A 335 -7.43 -31.41 51.66
C GLU A 335 -5.93 -31.11 51.84
N ASN A 336 -5.54 -29.84 52.04
CA ASN A 336 -5.45 -29.21 53.37
C ASN A 336 -4.96 -27.74 53.32
N ASP A 337 -5.47 -26.93 54.26
CA ASP A 337 -5.04 -25.57 54.58
C ASP A 337 -3.72 -25.53 55.39
N ARG A 338 -2.81 -24.58 55.13
CA ARG A 338 -2.25 -23.62 56.14
C ARG A 338 -1.11 -22.75 55.60
N ALA A 339 -1.12 -21.51 56.06
CA ALA A 339 -0.09 -20.48 55.92
C ALA A 339 1.25 -20.82 56.61
N ASN A 340 2.37 -20.29 56.08
CA ASN A 340 3.29 -19.47 56.90
C ASN A 340 4.29 -18.66 56.05
N GLU A 341 4.70 -17.54 56.65
CA GLU A 341 5.68 -16.52 56.21
C GLU A 341 7.16 -16.97 56.25
N THR A 342 7.98 -16.18 55.52
CA THR A 342 9.43 -15.87 55.66
C THR A 342 10.46 -16.99 55.46
N ASP A 343 11.35 -16.81 54.47
CA ASP A 343 12.75 -16.49 54.75
C ASP A 343 13.47 -15.93 53.51
N GLU A 344 14.23 -14.85 53.70
CA GLU A 344 15.18 -14.28 52.74
C GLU A 344 16.41 -15.19 52.66
N THR A 345 16.84 -15.57 51.45
CA THR A 345 18.27 -15.80 51.18
C THR A 345 18.61 -15.41 49.75
N ASP A 346 19.59 -14.52 49.66
CA ASP A 346 20.30 -14.12 48.46
C ASP A 346 20.84 -15.34 47.70
N ASP A 347 20.51 -15.43 46.42
CA ASP A 347 21.43 -16.01 45.44
C ASP A 347 21.40 -15.14 44.18
N ALA A 348 22.47 -14.37 44.03
CA ALA A 348 22.76 -13.59 42.85
C ALA A 348 23.09 -14.50 41.66
N SER A 349 22.71 -14.02 40.47
CA SER A 349 23.29 -14.32 39.16
C SER A 349 22.88 -15.60 38.43
N VAL A 350 21.66 -15.65 37.89
CA VAL A 350 21.42 -16.27 36.56
C VAL A 350 20.26 -15.54 35.84
N SER A 351 20.52 -15.17 34.58
CA SER A 351 19.62 -14.68 33.50
C SER A 351 19.04 -13.27 33.58
N ASP A 352 19.91 -12.27 33.47
CA ASP A 352 19.58 -10.88 33.11
C ASP A 352 19.70 -10.64 31.58
N ASN A 353 19.41 -11.68 30.76
CA ASN A 353 19.55 -11.65 29.29
C ASN A 353 18.21 -11.75 28.52
N PHE A 354 17.07 -11.61 29.19
CA PHE A 354 15.75 -11.76 28.53
C PHE A 354 15.18 -10.44 27.96
N ALA A 355 15.85 -9.31 28.18
CA ALA A 355 15.39 -7.99 27.73
C ALA A 355 15.88 -7.59 26.32
N ASP A 356 16.68 -8.44 25.64
CA ASP A 356 17.36 -8.08 24.39
C ASP A 356 16.62 -8.47 23.09
N GLU A 357 15.47 -9.13 23.15
CA GLU A 357 14.64 -9.44 21.95
C GLU A 357 13.33 -8.63 21.91
N ILE A 358 13.45 -7.32 22.08
CA ILE A 358 12.39 -6.39 21.68
C ILE A 358 12.51 -6.19 20.17
N PHE A 359 11.48 -6.55 19.39
CA PHE A 359 11.40 -6.25 17.96
C PHE A 359 10.68 -4.90 17.81
N PRO A 360 11.40 -3.77 17.75
CA PRO A 360 10.76 -2.57 17.24
C PRO A 360 10.25 -2.87 15.83
N LEU A 361 9.00 -2.47 15.49
CA LEU A 361 8.78 -2.04 14.12
C LEU A 361 9.66 -0.80 13.91
N ASN A 362 10.95 -1.03 13.65
CA ASN A 362 11.94 0.02 13.51
C ASN A 362 11.60 0.83 12.27
N ARG A 363 11.99 2.10 12.25
CA ARG A 363 11.93 2.99 11.09
C ARG A 363 12.44 2.31 9.81
N ASN A 364 13.50 1.52 9.90
CA ASN A 364 14.08 0.76 8.78
C ASN A 364 13.06 -0.19 8.13
N LEU A 365 12.18 -0.83 8.90
CA LEU A 365 11.10 -1.67 8.39
C LEU A 365 10.10 -0.84 7.59
N TRP A 366 9.63 0.27 8.14
CA TRP A 366 8.65 1.14 7.47
C TRP A 366 9.22 1.79 6.20
N LEU A 367 10.50 2.14 6.20
CA LEU A 367 11.20 2.57 5.00
C LEU A 367 11.23 1.44 3.97
N ALA A 368 11.59 0.22 4.34
CA ALA A 368 11.59 -0.92 3.41
C ALA A 368 10.21 -1.16 2.80
N LEU A 369 9.14 -1.07 3.60
CA LEU A 369 7.76 -1.19 3.12
C LEU A 369 7.35 -0.04 2.21
N GLU A 370 7.72 1.21 2.53
CA GLU A 370 7.52 2.35 1.65
C GLU A 370 8.19 2.11 0.30
N ARG A 371 9.46 1.66 0.29
CA ARG A 371 10.22 1.45 -0.95
C ARG A 371 9.60 0.38 -1.82
N LEU A 372 9.13 -0.71 -1.21
CA LEU A 372 8.41 -1.77 -1.91
C LEU A 372 7.12 -1.24 -2.52
N LEU A 373 6.26 -0.58 -1.72
CA LEU A 373 5.00 -0.05 -2.22
C LEU A 373 5.21 1.06 -3.25
N ARG A 374 6.28 1.85 -3.14
CA ARG A 374 6.68 2.83 -4.14
C ARG A 374 7.02 2.19 -5.48
N GLN A 375 7.82 1.12 -5.47
CA GLN A 375 8.17 0.38 -6.68
C GLN A 375 6.93 -0.27 -7.31
N TYR A 376 6.04 -0.80 -6.47
CA TYR A 376 4.75 -1.34 -6.88
C TYR A 376 3.85 -0.27 -7.54
N CYS A 377 3.66 0.88 -6.89
CA CYS A 377 2.91 2.02 -7.43
C CYS A 377 3.49 2.51 -8.75
N HIS A 378 4.83 2.61 -8.86
CA HIS A 378 5.47 3.02 -10.11
C HIS A 378 5.07 2.07 -11.25
N TYR A 379 5.16 0.75 -11.03
CA TYR A 379 4.82 -0.23 -12.04
C TYR A 379 3.35 -0.15 -12.46
N HIS A 380 2.42 -0.09 -11.50
CA HIS A 380 0.97 -0.14 -11.78
C HIS A 380 0.40 1.17 -12.32
N PHE A 381 0.97 2.32 -11.96
CA PHE A 381 0.48 3.62 -12.41
C PHE A 381 1.33 4.27 -13.50
N ASP A 382 2.47 3.68 -13.88
CA ASP A 382 3.43 4.21 -14.87
C ASP A 382 3.84 5.68 -14.58
N GLN A 383 3.93 6.04 -13.30
CA GLN A 383 4.29 7.37 -12.84
C GLN A 383 5.22 7.30 -11.62
N PRO A 384 6.40 7.95 -11.66
CA PRO A 384 7.24 8.04 -10.49
C PRO A 384 6.68 9.03 -9.47
N ILE A 385 6.79 8.69 -8.19
CA ILE A 385 6.43 9.57 -7.06
C ILE A 385 7.63 10.45 -6.74
N ARG A 386 7.58 11.74 -7.12
CA ARG A 386 8.76 12.62 -7.02
C ARG A 386 9.10 12.98 -5.59
N SER A 387 8.09 13.19 -4.74
CA SER A 387 8.29 13.48 -3.32
C SER A 387 8.93 12.32 -2.54
N ALA A 388 9.01 11.10 -3.10
CA ALA A 388 9.68 9.97 -2.48
C ALA A 388 11.16 10.26 -2.17
N ALA A 389 11.84 11.07 -3.00
CA ALA A 389 13.24 11.43 -2.76
C ALA A 389 13.43 12.20 -1.43
N LEU A 390 12.38 12.87 -0.94
CA LEU A 390 12.42 13.58 0.33
C LEU A 390 12.08 12.67 1.51
N ILE A 391 11.45 11.51 1.30
CA ILE A 391 11.10 10.57 2.38
C ILE A 391 12.37 10.10 3.08
N GLU A 392 13.38 9.65 2.34
CA GLU A 392 14.65 9.19 2.91
C GLU A 392 15.40 10.31 3.65
N THR A 393 15.22 11.56 3.23
CA THR A 393 15.81 12.72 3.93
C THR A 393 15.06 13.06 5.21
N CYS A 394 13.71 12.95 5.20
CA CYS A 394 12.88 13.24 6.36
C CYS A 394 12.95 12.13 7.41
N PHE A 395 13.16 10.89 6.97
CA PHE A 395 13.21 9.69 7.78
C PHE A 395 14.50 8.94 7.47
N PRO A 396 15.66 9.43 7.93
CA PRO A 396 16.93 8.75 7.70
C PRO A 396 16.91 7.38 8.40
N GLU A 397 17.55 6.40 7.77
CA GLU A 397 17.79 5.08 8.35
C GLU A 397 18.55 5.21 9.65
N THR A 398 18.20 4.37 10.63
CA THR A 398 19.02 4.22 11.83
C THR A 398 20.13 3.24 11.49
N MET A 399 21.38 3.63 11.75
CA MET A 399 22.47 2.67 11.78
C MET A 399 22.31 1.89 13.07
N ASP A 400 21.73 0.70 12.95
CA ASP A 400 21.61 -0.27 14.03
C ASP A 400 22.96 -0.98 14.23
#